data_AF-A0A7L4QT40-F1
#
_entry.id   AF-A0A7L4QT40-F1
#
_cell.length_a   1.000
_cell.length_b   1.000
_cell.length_c   1.000
_cell.angle_alpha   90.00
_cell.angle_beta   90.00
_cell.angle_gamma   90.00
#
_symmetry.space_group_name_H-M   'P 1'
#
loop_
_entity.id
_entity.type
_entity.pdbx_description
1 polymer ?
#
loop_
_entity_poly.entity_id
_entity_poly.type
_entity_poly.pdbx_seq_one_letter_code
_entity_poly.pdbx_strand_id
1 'polypeptide(L)'
;ILQIAMKRTALFKWKLVQIAKKFGAIDPDADYERLSSYKLTELFENTVVQQEAYRELFSVYMDVPAAAKVLGQVREGSIDVEIGQLSILGADGLFSSRDQMPPPLADQAVLATLRRRIEGQEIILACMNCRKWKSRTVAGRVQDHPVCPRCGARLIAVLKPWEEPLYAACAKREKSDEEKAFEARLIRNANIVLSGGKKAVLALAAKGVGPEIASRILATLTEGDAFFSEILKAERNYIRTRKYW
;
A
#
# COMPACT_ATOMS: atom_id res chain seq x y z
N ILE A 1 -11.89 -37.48 5.78
CA ILE A 1 -12.90 -36.43 6.08
C ILE A 1 -12.41 -35.05 5.65
N LEU A 2 -11.31 -34.53 6.21
CA LEU A 2 -10.79 -33.19 5.89
C LEU A 2 -10.56 -32.95 4.40
N GLN A 3 -9.91 -33.87 3.70
CA GLN A 3 -9.70 -33.74 2.24
C GLN A 3 -11.02 -33.63 1.47
N ILE A 4 -12.05 -34.39 1.86
CA ILE A 4 -13.37 -34.38 1.20
C ILE A 4 -14.08 -33.05 1.46
N ALA A 5 -14.08 -32.57 2.70
CA ALA A 5 -14.70 -31.30 3.08
C ALA A 5 -14.00 -30.11 2.42
N MET A 6 -12.67 -30.16 2.31
CA MET A 6 -11.88 -29.07 1.76
C MET A 6 -11.97 -28.92 0.25
N LYS A 7 -12.26 -29.97 -0.52
CA LYS A 7 -12.34 -29.89 -2.00
C LYS A 7 -13.22 -28.74 -2.49
N ARG A 8 -14.26 -28.36 -1.72
CA ARG A 8 -15.22 -27.32 -2.08
C ARG A 8 -14.95 -25.94 -1.47
N THR A 9 -13.96 -25.81 -0.58
CA THR A 9 -13.68 -24.54 0.12
C THR A 9 -12.93 -23.55 -0.75
N ALA A 10 -13.10 -22.25 -0.47
CA ALA A 10 -12.38 -21.19 -1.17
C ALA A 10 -10.86 -21.27 -0.91
N LEU A 11 -10.47 -21.62 0.32
CA LEU A 11 -9.08 -21.83 0.74
C LEU A 11 -8.36 -22.86 -0.14
N PHE A 12 -8.98 -24.02 -0.37
CA PHE A 12 -8.40 -25.06 -1.20
C PHE A 12 -8.21 -24.60 -2.64
N LYS A 13 -9.26 -24.01 -3.23
CA LYS A 13 -9.23 -23.51 -4.61
C LYS A 13 -8.14 -22.45 -4.83
N TRP A 14 -8.03 -21.50 -3.91
CA TRP A 14 -7.00 -20.48 -3.95
C TRP A 14 -5.59 -21.10 -3.92
N LYS A 15 -5.35 -22.03 -2.98
CA LYS A 15 -4.05 -22.67 -2.85
C LYS A 15 -3.71 -23.55 -4.05
N LEU A 16 -4.70 -24.25 -4.61
CA LEU A 16 -4.54 -25.07 -5.81
C LEU A 16 -4.03 -24.24 -7.00
N VAL A 17 -4.58 -23.04 -7.21
CA VAL A 17 -4.10 -22.12 -8.28
C VAL A 17 -2.66 -21.67 -8.02
N GLN A 18 -2.33 -21.31 -6.78
CA GLN A 18 -0.97 -20.88 -6.43
C GLN A 18 0.06 -21.98 -6.73
N ILE A 19 -0.25 -23.22 -6.38
CA ILE A 19 0.64 -24.35 -6.63
C ILE A 19 0.66 -24.70 -8.13
N ALA A 20 -0.47 -24.66 -8.82
CA ALA A 20 -0.50 -24.86 -10.27
C ALA A 20 0.38 -23.86 -11.02
N LYS A 21 0.43 -22.58 -10.57
CA LYS A 21 1.37 -21.57 -11.09
C LYS A 21 2.82 -21.93 -10.78
N LYS A 22 3.15 -22.36 -9.55
CA LYS A 22 4.51 -22.80 -9.18
C LYS A 22 4.99 -23.99 -10.03
N PHE A 23 4.09 -24.91 -10.36
CA PHE A 23 4.37 -26.07 -11.21
C PHE A 23 4.39 -25.73 -12.72
N GLY A 24 4.07 -24.49 -13.10
CA GLY A 24 4.01 -24.06 -14.50
C GLY A 24 2.80 -24.58 -15.27
N ALA A 25 1.81 -25.18 -14.59
CA ALA A 25 0.57 -25.65 -15.20
C ALA A 25 -0.40 -24.51 -15.54
N ILE A 26 -0.21 -23.35 -14.90
CA ILE A 26 -0.93 -22.11 -15.19
C ILE A 26 0.10 -21.01 -15.37
N ASP A 27 -0.08 -20.19 -16.40
CA ASP A 27 0.76 -19.02 -16.65
C ASP A 27 0.72 -18.04 -15.46
N PRO A 28 1.86 -17.48 -15.02
CA PRO A 28 1.90 -16.46 -13.97
C PRO A 28 0.93 -15.30 -14.19
N ASP A 29 0.74 -14.87 -15.44
CA ASP A 29 -0.07 -13.71 -15.83
C ASP A 29 -1.53 -14.06 -16.14
N ALA A 30 -1.91 -15.34 -16.02
CA ALA A 30 -3.29 -15.75 -16.28
C ALA A 30 -4.25 -15.17 -15.23
N ASP A 31 -5.28 -14.47 -15.73
CA ASP A 31 -6.42 -13.96 -14.98
C ASP A 31 -7.35 -15.13 -14.59
N TYR A 32 -7.14 -15.65 -13.38
CA TYR A 32 -7.88 -16.78 -12.84
C TYR A 32 -9.26 -16.41 -12.30
N GLU A 33 -9.59 -15.11 -12.20
CA GLU A 33 -10.93 -14.66 -11.78
C GLU A 33 -11.98 -14.99 -12.84
N ARG A 34 -11.57 -15.14 -14.11
CA ARG A 34 -12.45 -15.52 -15.23
C ARG A 34 -12.64 -17.01 -15.41
N LEU A 35 -11.81 -17.84 -14.76
CA LEU A 35 -11.89 -19.30 -14.86
C LEU A 35 -12.87 -19.84 -13.80
N SER A 36 -13.80 -20.70 -14.23
CA SER A 36 -14.68 -21.39 -13.29
C SER A 36 -13.86 -22.22 -12.31
N SER A 37 -13.83 -21.80 -11.04
CA SER A 37 -13.09 -22.48 -9.96
C SER A 37 -13.41 -23.97 -9.82
N TYR A 38 -14.61 -24.37 -10.27
CA TYR A 38 -15.04 -25.76 -10.30
C TYR A 38 -14.26 -26.56 -11.36
N LYS A 39 -14.15 -26.03 -12.59
CA LYS A 39 -13.39 -26.69 -13.68
C LYS A 39 -11.91 -26.85 -13.34
N LEU A 40 -11.32 -25.87 -12.66
CA LEU A 40 -9.93 -25.96 -12.20
C LEU A 40 -9.72 -27.08 -11.18
N THR A 41 -10.69 -27.28 -10.29
CA THR A 41 -10.60 -28.34 -9.28
C THR A 41 -10.70 -29.73 -9.91
N GLU A 42 -11.55 -29.89 -10.92
CA GLU A 42 -11.65 -31.13 -11.71
C GLU A 42 -10.39 -31.38 -12.54
N LEU A 43 -9.85 -30.36 -13.20
CA LEU A 43 -8.65 -30.46 -14.04
C LEU A 43 -7.42 -30.99 -13.29
N PHE A 44 -7.26 -30.57 -12.03
CA PHE A 44 -6.15 -30.98 -11.18
C PHE A 44 -6.50 -32.13 -10.23
N GLU A 45 -7.64 -32.79 -10.41
CA GLU A 45 -8.01 -33.93 -9.57
C GLU A 45 -7.05 -35.11 -9.77
N ASN A 46 -6.61 -35.71 -8.67
CA ASN A 46 -5.64 -36.80 -8.62
C ASN A 46 -4.26 -36.46 -9.23
N THR A 47 -3.94 -35.18 -9.38
CA THR A 47 -2.62 -34.72 -9.84
C THR A 47 -1.64 -34.47 -8.69
N VAL A 48 -0.35 -34.42 -9.00
CA VAL A 48 0.70 -34.01 -8.05
C VAL A 48 0.45 -32.59 -7.51
N VAL A 49 -0.10 -31.70 -8.34
CA VAL A 49 -0.47 -30.33 -7.95
C VAL A 49 -1.49 -30.34 -6.81
N GLN A 50 -2.51 -31.21 -6.89
CA GLN A 50 -3.50 -31.35 -5.83
C GLN A 50 -2.90 -31.97 -4.56
N GLN A 51 -2.04 -32.98 -4.69
CA GLN A 51 -1.39 -33.59 -3.52
C GLN A 51 -0.53 -32.58 -2.76
N GLU A 52 0.24 -31.76 -3.49
CA GLU A 52 1.05 -30.70 -2.88
C GLU A 52 0.16 -29.61 -2.26
N ALA A 53 -0.99 -29.30 -2.86
CA ALA A 53 -1.97 -28.39 -2.25
C ALA A 53 -2.47 -28.87 -0.89
N TYR A 54 -2.81 -30.15 -0.77
CA TYR A 54 -3.16 -30.70 0.55
C TYR A 54 -1.99 -30.68 1.52
N ARG A 55 -0.78 -31.04 1.07
CA ARG A 55 0.41 -31.03 1.92
C ARG A 55 0.67 -29.63 2.48
N GLU A 56 0.71 -28.60 1.64
CA GLU A 56 0.97 -27.22 2.07
C GLU A 56 -0.15 -26.73 3.00
N LEU A 57 -1.40 -27.04 2.71
CA LEU A 57 -2.52 -26.66 3.57
C LEU A 57 -2.46 -27.31 4.96
N PHE A 58 -2.18 -28.61 5.05
CA PHE A 58 -2.14 -29.33 6.33
C PHE A 58 -0.84 -29.16 7.12
N SER A 59 0.17 -28.53 6.54
CA SER A 59 1.45 -28.27 7.24
C SER A 59 1.67 -26.81 7.57
N VAL A 60 1.20 -25.89 6.72
CA VAL A 60 1.45 -24.44 6.87
C VAL A 60 0.22 -23.71 7.38
N TYR A 61 -0.98 -24.07 6.91
CA TYR A 61 -2.21 -23.32 7.21
C TYR A 61 -3.06 -23.94 8.31
N MET A 62 -2.91 -25.24 8.55
CA MET A 62 -3.71 -25.98 9.52
C MET A 62 -2.82 -26.87 10.37
N ASP A 63 -3.09 -26.89 11.67
CA ASP A 63 -2.49 -27.83 12.61
C ASP A 63 -3.43 -29.02 12.84
N VAL A 64 -3.40 -29.97 11.90
CA VAL A 64 -4.22 -31.18 11.97
C VAL A 64 -3.89 -32.03 13.21
N PRO A 65 -2.60 -32.24 13.59
CA PRO A 65 -2.25 -32.97 14.82
C PRO A 65 -2.84 -32.34 16.08
N ALA A 66 -2.74 -31.02 16.26
CA ALA A 66 -3.28 -30.35 17.44
C ALA A 66 -4.81 -30.42 17.47
N ALA A 67 -5.48 -30.22 16.33
CA ALA A 67 -6.93 -30.33 16.24
C ALA A 67 -7.42 -31.75 16.61
N ALA A 68 -6.72 -32.79 16.15
CA ALA A 68 -7.02 -34.16 16.52
C ALA A 68 -6.87 -34.42 18.02
N LYS A 69 -5.84 -33.83 18.65
CA LYS A 69 -5.61 -33.92 20.10
C LYS A 69 -6.75 -33.27 20.89
N VAL A 70 -7.18 -32.06 20.51
CA VAL A 70 -8.29 -31.37 21.16
C VAL A 70 -9.58 -32.17 21.06
N LEU A 71 -9.90 -32.72 19.89
CA LEU A 71 -11.08 -33.58 19.71
C LEU A 71 -11.00 -34.86 20.54
N GLY A 72 -9.80 -35.45 20.68
CA GLY A 72 -9.56 -36.58 21.57
C GLY A 72 -9.85 -36.22 23.03
N GLN A 73 -9.33 -35.08 23.49
CA GLN A 73 -9.54 -34.57 24.84
C GLN A 73 -11.02 -34.28 25.16
N VAL A 74 -11.77 -33.76 24.19
CA VAL A 74 -13.23 -33.58 24.29
C VAL A 74 -13.93 -34.93 24.41
N ARG A 75 -13.57 -35.91 23.57
CA ARG A 75 -14.15 -37.27 23.63
C ARG A 75 -13.84 -37.98 24.96
N GLU A 76 -12.65 -37.76 25.51
CA GLU A 76 -12.20 -38.32 26.78
C GLU A 76 -12.81 -37.62 28.01
N GLY A 77 -13.50 -36.49 27.83
CA GLY A 77 -14.08 -35.71 28.92
C GLY A 77 -13.07 -34.87 29.70
N SER A 78 -11.86 -34.70 29.17
CA SER A 78 -10.86 -33.79 29.75
C SER A 78 -11.08 -32.32 29.34
N ILE A 79 -11.86 -32.09 28.28
CA ILE A 79 -12.40 -30.79 27.89
C ILE A 79 -13.92 -30.88 27.94
N ASP A 80 -14.54 -30.13 28.84
CA ASP A 80 -15.98 -30.01 28.95
C ASP A 80 -16.56 -29.15 27.83
N VAL A 81 -17.75 -29.53 27.35
CA VAL A 81 -18.49 -28.79 26.32
C VAL A 81 -19.86 -28.44 26.86
N GLU A 82 -20.12 -27.14 27.02
CA GLU A 82 -21.40 -26.61 27.49
C GLU A 82 -22.10 -25.80 26.39
N ILE A 83 -23.43 -25.92 26.32
CA ILE A 83 -24.26 -25.15 25.39
C ILE A 83 -24.80 -23.93 26.12
N GLY A 84 -24.36 -22.74 25.70
CA GLY A 84 -24.77 -21.46 26.30
C GLY A 84 -25.59 -20.58 25.35
N GLN A 85 -26.10 -19.47 25.89
CA GLN A 85 -26.66 -18.38 25.07
C GLN A 85 -25.56 -17.69 24.26
N LEU A 86 -25.94 -17.01 23.17
CA LEU A 86 -24.99 -16.31 22.31
C LEU A 86 -24.21 -15.25 23.09
N SER A 87 -22.93 -15.51 23.34
CA SER A 87 -22.04 -14.56 24.00
C SER A 87 -21.58 -13.47 23.03
N ILE A 88 -21.01 -12.38 23.54
CA ILE A 88 -20.39 -11.32 22.72
C ILE A 88 -19.28 -11.90 21.82
N LEU A 89 -18.51 -12.88 22.32
CA LEU A 89 -17.50 -13.60 21.53
C LEU A 89 -18.13 -14.49 20.45
N GLY A 90 -19.22 -15.19 20.79
CA GLY A 90 -19.97 -16.00 19.82
C GLY A 90 -20.63 -15.15 18.74
N ALA A 91 -21.12 -13.97 19.10
CA ALA A 91 -21.69 -12.99 18.17
C ALA A 91 -20.64 -12.54 17.17
N ASP A 92 -19.44 -12.18 17.64
CA ASP A 92 -18.33 -11.81 16.76
C ASP A 92 -17.97 -12.95 15.79
N GLY A 93 -17.96 -14.21 16.25
CA GLY A 93 -17.75 -15.38 15.39
C GLY A 93 -18.82 -15.59 14.29
N LEU A 94 -20.08 -15.22 14.55
CA LEU A 94 -21.18 -15.32 13.59
C LEU A 94 -21.20 -14.14 12.60
N PHE A 95 -20.80 -12.94 13.03
CA PHE A 95 -20.75 -11.77 12.16
C PHE A 95 -19.46 -11.68 11.36
N SER A 96 -18.37 -12.30 11.85
CA SER A 96 -17.08 -12.42 11.16
C SER A 96 -17.03 -13.57 10.16
N SER A 97 -18.07 -14.44 10.09
CA SER A 97 -18.10 -15.59 9.20
C SER A 97 -18.32 -15.20 7.73
N ARG A 98 -17.26 -14.71 7.11
CA ARG A 98 -16.85 -15.20 5.79
C ARG A 98 -15.45 -15.73 5.99
N ASP A 99 -15.06 -16.74 5.21
CA ASP A 99 -13.66 -17.06 4.93
C ASP A 99 -12.96 -15.79 4.41
N GLN A 100 -12.71 -14.81 5.28
CA GLN A 100 -11.85 -13.69 5.01
C GLN A 100 -10.46 -14.26 5.13
N MET A 101 -10.07 -14.99 4.08
CA MET A 101 -8.76 -14.74 3.50
C MET A 101 -8.58 -13.23 3.54
N PRO A 102 -7.67 -12.66 4.35
CA PRO A 102 -7.27 -11.29 4.10
C PRO A 102 -6.83 -11.31 2.65
N PRO A 103 -7.49 -10.57 1.76
CA PRO A 103 -7.03 -10.54 0.40
C PRO A 103 -5.55 -10.09 0.47
N PRO A 104 -4.69 -10.49 -0.48
CA PRO A 104 -3.40 -9.83 -0.64
C PRO A 104 -3.55 -8.30 -0.86
N LEU A 105 -4.78 -7.78 -0.90
CA LEU A 105 -5.20 -6.39 -0.91
C LEU A 105 -5.34 -5.73 0.49
N ALA A 106 -4.64 -6.19 1.53
CA ALA A 106 -4.39 -5.35 2.71
C ALA A 106 -3.80 -3.98 2.31
N ASP A 107 -3.20 -3.90 1.12
CA ASP A 107 -2.75 -2.66 0.51
C ASP A 107 -3.89 -1.72 0.07
N GLN A 108 -5.07 -2.17 -0.40
CA GLN A 108 -6.07 -1.20 -0.93
C GLN A 108 -6.68 -0.30 0.15
N ALA A 109 -7.06 -0.86 1.31
CA ALA A 109 -7.58 -0.06 2.42
C ALA A 109 -6.50 0.88 3.00
N VAL A 110 -5.25 0.39 3.06
CA VAL A 110 -4.09 1.16 3.51
C VAL A 110 -3.76 2.27 2.50
N LEU A 111 -3.78 1.98 1.20
CA LEU A 111 -3.54 2.92 0.11
C LEU A 111 -4.65 3.97 0.02
N ALA A 112 -5.91 3.58 0.21
CA ALA A 112 -7.02 4.52 0.28
C ALA A 112 -6.86 5.49 1.47
N THR A 113 -6.42 4.98 2.62
CA THR A 113 -6.14 5.80 3.81
C THR A 113 -4.95 6.72 3.57
N LEU A 114 -3.87 6.20 2.97
CA LEU A 114 -2.68 6.95 2.59
C LEU A 114 -3.02 8.08 1.62
N ARG A 115 -3.82 7.77 0.59
CA ARG A 115 -4.27 8.72 -0.43
C ARG A 115 -5.04 9.87 0.19
N ARG A 116 -6.07 9.58 0.99
CA ARG A 116 -6.84 10.62 1.71
C ARG A 116 -5.93 11.48 2.59
N ARG A 117 -4.96 10.86 3.27
CA ARG A 117 -4.01 11.57 4.12
C ARG A 117 -3.10 12.50 3.33
N ILE A 118 -2.55 12.05 2.20
CA ILE A 118 -1.67 12.86 1.34
C ILE A 118 -2.46 13.99 0.67
N GLU A 119 -3.63 13.68 0.12
CA GLU A 119 -4.51 14.66 -0.51
C GLU A 119 -4.97 15.73 0.49
N GLY A 120 -5.14 15.36 1.77
CA GLY A 120 -5.48 16.24 2.88
C GLY A 120 -4.29 16.97 3.53
N GLN A 121 -3.04 16.76 3.07
CA GLN A 121 -1.88 17.47 3.63
C GLN A 121 -1.91 18.95 3.25
N GLU A 122 -1.69 19.80 4.25
CA GLU A 122 -1.44 21.23 4.04
C GLU A 122 -0.05 21.44 3.45
N ILE A 123 0.00 22.20 2.35
CA ILE A 123 1.22 22.55 1.62
C ILE A 123 1.22 24.02 1.27
N ILE A 124 2.42 24.55 1.04
CA ILE A 124 2.64 25.92 0.59
C ILE A 124 3.22 25.88 -0.82
N LEU A 125 2.50 26.47 -1.77
CA LEU A 125 3.01 26.70 -3.12
C LEU A 125 3.72 28.03 -3.15
N ALA A 126 4.96 28.04 -3.62
CA ALA A 126 5.76 29.26 -3.73
C ALA A 126 6.37 29.37 -5.13
N CYS A 127 6.30 30.56 -5.74
CA CYS A 127 6.92 30.77 -7.05
C CYS A 127 8.42 31.00 -6.91
N MET A 128 9.24 30.20 -7.60
CA MET A 128 10.70 30.42 -7.61
C MET A 128 11.16 31.45 -8.64
N ASN A 129 10.32 31.73 -9.65
CA ASN A 129 10.62 32.73 -10.68
C ASN A 129 10.48 34.17 -10.14
N CYS A 130 9.29 34.57 -9.70
CA CYS A 130 9.06 35.93 -9.23
C CYS A 130 9.25 36.11 -7.71
N ARG A 131 9.31 35.02 -6.93
CA ARG A 131 9.47 34.99 -5.45
C ARG A 131 8.51 35.82 -4.60
N LYS A 132 7.50 36.41 -5.25
CA LYS A 132 6.52 37.33 -4.65
C LYS A 132 5.15 36.70 -4.42
N TRP A 133 4.96 35.43 -4.76
CA TRP A 133 3.70 34.72 -4.60
C TRP A 133 3.91 33.47 -3.75
N LYS A 134 3.09 33.36 -2.70
CA LYS A 134 2.92 32.18 -1.87
C LYS A 134 1.44 31.94 -1.62
N SER A 135 1.02 30.69 -1.61
CA SER A 135 -0.36 30.30 -1.30
C SER A 135 -0.37 29.03 -0.45
N ARG A 136 -1.15 29.05 0.64
CA ARG A 136 -1.40 27.88 1.47
C ARG A 136 -2.61 27.14 0.91
N THR A 137 -2.45 25.86 0.63
CA THR A 137 -3.52 25.02 0.07
C THR A 137 -3.35 23.58 0.53
N VAL A 138 -4.32 22.75 0.19
CA VAL A 138 -4.30 21.31 0.43
C VAL A 138 -3.84 20.61 -0.84
N ALA A 139 -2.99 19.59 -0.74
CA ALA A 139 -2.36 18.94 -1.90
C ALA A 139 -3.38 18.42 -2.94
N GLY A 140 -4.52 17.88 -2.49
CA GLY A 140 -5.58 17.39 -3.37
C GLY A 140 -6.26 18.48 -4.21
N ARG A 141 -6.27 19.74 -3.74
CA ARG A 141 -6.92 20.88 -4.42
C ARG A 141 -6.05 21.51 -5.52
N VAL A 142 -4.77 21.14 -5.59
CA VAL A 142 -3.86 21.72 -6.58
C VAL A 142 -4.26 21.26 -7.99
N GLN A 143 -4.18 22.18 -8.94
CA GLN A 143 -4.40 21.92 -10.36
C GLN A 143 -3.26 21.06 -10.94
N ASP A 144 -3.52 20.31 -12.01
CA ASP A 144 -2.51 19.43 -12.62
C ASP A 144 -1.24 20.17 -13.02
N HIS A 145 -1.37 21.41 -13.48
CA HIS A 145 -0.26 22.27 -13.81
C HIS A 145 -0.42 23.59 -13.05
N PRO A 146 0.18 23.73 -11.86
CA PRO A 146 0.06 24.96 -11.09
C PRO A 146 0.77 26.10 -11.83
N VAL A 147 0.14 27.27 -11.86
CA VAL A 147 0.65 28.48 -12.51
C VAL A 147 0.68 29.62 -11.49
N CYS A 148 1.74 30.43 -11.52
CA CYS A 148 1.82 31.62 -10.69
C CYS A 148 0.85 32.68 -11.21
N PRO A 149 -0.12 33.17 -10.42
CA PRO A 149 -1.08 34.18 -10.85
C PRO A 149 -0.45 35.57 -11.03
N ARG A 150 0.78 35.79 -10.54
CA ARG A 150 1.49 37.08 -10.66
C ARG A 150 2.34 37.21 -11.91
N CYS A 151 3.03 36.13 -12.32
CA CYS A 151 4.00 36.19 -13.42
C CYS A 151 3.74 35.19 -14.54
N GLY A 152 2.70 34.35 -14.43
CA GLY A 152 2.39 33.31 -15.41
C GLY A 152 3.40 32.15 -15.46
N ALA A 153 4.49 32.20 -14.68
CA ALA A 153 5.48 31.14 -14.68
C ALA A 153 4.98 29.89 -13.95
N ARG A 154 5.41 28.73 -14.45
CA ARG A 154 5.08 27.39 -13.92
C ARG A 154 6.11 26.84 -12.93
N LEU A 155 7.16 27.62 -12.63
CA LEU A 155 8.21 27.23 -11.71
C LEU A 155 7.75 27.43 -10.25
N ILE A 156 7.07 26.43 -9.72
CA ILE A 156 6.44 26.46 -8.39
C ILE A 156 7.02 25.36 -7.53
N ALA A 157 7.60 25.74 -6.39
CA ALA A 157 8.06 24.79 -5.38
C ALA A 157 6.92 24.45 -4.42
N VAL A 158 6.92 23.20 -3.94
CA VAL A 158 6.04 22.71 -2.87
C VAL A 158 6.84 22.69 -1.57
N LEU A 159 6.39 23.44 -0.58
CA LEU A 159 6.97 23.49 0.75
C LEU A 159 6.01 22.94 1.79
N LYS A 160 6.57 22.37 2.85
CA LYS A 160 5.81 21.97 4.03
C LYS A 160 5.61 23.18 4.95
N PRO A 161 4.56 23.21 5.79
CA PRO A 161 4.24 24.38 6.63
C PRO A 161 5.41 24.87 7.50
N TRP A 162 6.24 23.96 8.01
CA TRP A 162 7.41 24.29 8.83
C TRP A 162 8.61 24.82 8.02
N GLU A 163 8.61 24.67 6.69
CA GLU A 163 9.66 25.19 5.80
C GLU A 163 9.35 26.63 5.32
N GLU A 164 8.18 27.18 5.67
CA GLU A 164 7.81 28.56 5.34
C GLU A 164 8.84 29.63 5.78
N PRO A 165 9.37 29.62 7.02
CA PRO A 165 10.35 30.63 7.42
C PRO A 165 11.66 30.54 6.62
N LEU A 166 12.04 29.35 6.16
CA LEU A 166 13.24 29.15 5.33
C LEU A 166 13.06 29.74 3.93
N TYR A 167 11.83 29.77 3.40
CA TYR A 167 11.54 30.43 2.13
C TYR A 167 11.74 31.95 2.19
N ALA A 168 11.43 32.58 3.33
CA ALA A 168 11.68 34.01 3.52
C ALA A 168 13.19 34.34 3.50
N ALA A 169 14.03 33.41 3.96
CA ALA A 169 15.48 33.54 3.89
C ALA A 169 16.01 33.46 2.44
N CYS A 170 15.38 32.68 1.55
CA CYS A 170 15.75 32.62 0.12
C CYS A 170 15.57 33.93 -0.66
N ALA A 171 14.86 34.91 -0.11
CA ALA A 171 14.68 36.23 -0.72
C ALA A 171 15.83 37.21 -0.41
N LYS A 172 16.74 36.87 0.52
CA LYS A 172 17.90 37.70 0.88
C LYS A 172 18.99 37.66 -0.20
N ARG A 173 19.72 38.78 -0.37
CA ARG A 173 20.82 38.93 -1.34
C ARG A 173 22.15 38.34 -0.84
N GLU A 174 22.45 38.45 0.44
CA GLU A 174 23.57 37.76 1.09
C GLU A 174 23.08 36.43 1.65
N LYS A 175 23.77 35.34 1.29
CA LYS A 175 23.35 33.97 1.61
C LYS A 175 24.49 33.20 2.27
N SER A 176 24.19 32.56 3.38
CA SER A 176 25.04 31.51 3.94
C SER A 176 25.10 30.30 2.99
N ASP A 177 26.14 29.48 3.07
CA ASP A 177 26.27 28.29 2.21
C ASP A 177 25.12 27.28 2.44
N GLU A 178 24.56 27.24 3.64
CA GLU A 178 23.34 26.48 3.96
C GLU A 178 22.09 27.00 3.23
N GLU A 179 21.96 28.33 3.11
CA GLU A 179 20.83 28.97 2.43
C GLU A 179 20.92 28.79 0.90
N LYS A 180 22.13 28.77 0.34
CA LYS A 180 22.36 28.43 -1.08
C LYS A 180 21.98 26.97 -1.37
N ALA A 181 22.36 26.04 -0.50
CA ALA A 181 22.00 24.63 -0.63
C ALA A 181 20.48 24.43 -0.57
N PHE A 182 19.79 25.16 0.32
CA PHE A 182 18.34 25.12 0.43
C PHE A 182 17.63 25.71 -0.80
N GLU A 183 18.12 26.83 -1.34
CA GLU A 183 17.61 27.40 -2.59
C GLU A 183 17.78 26.45 -3.77
N ALA A 184 18.94 25.81 -3.91
CA ALA A 184 19.19 24.81 -4.94
C ALA A 184 18.23 23.61 -4.82
N ARG A 185 17.90 23.21 -3.59
CA ARG A 185 16.90 22.17 -3.30
C ARG A 185 15.49 22.61 -3.70
N LEU A 186 15.10 23.86 -3.44
CA LEU A 186 13.81 24.40 -3.84
C LEU A 186 13.67 24.55 -5.35
N ILE A 187 14.74 24.93 -6.05
CA ILE A 187 14.75 24.98 -7.52
C ILE A 187 14.57 23.57 -8.10
N ARG A 188 15.27 22.56 -7.57
CA ARG A 188 15.05 21.15 -7.97
C ARG A 188 13.61 20.70 -7.72
N ASN A 189 13.06 21.03 -6.55
CA ASN A 189 11.66 20.75 -6.22
C ASN A 189 10.71 21.39 -7.25
N ALA A 190 10.92 22.66 -7.59
CA ALA A 190 10.11 23.36 -8.59
C ALA A 190 10.23 22.76 -10.01
N ASN A 191 11.42 22.27 -10.40
CA ASN A 191 11.61 21.59 -11.67
C ASN A 191 10.87 20.24 -11.72
N ILE A 192 10.81 19.51 -10.61
CA ILE A 192 10.05 18.26 -10.52
C ILE A 192 8.54 18.53 -10.64
N VAL A 193 8.05 19.62 -10.04
CA VAL A 193 6.64 20.04 -10.19
C VAL A 193 6.35 20.50 -11.61
N LEU A 194 7.32 21.14 -12.27
CA LEU A 194 7.17 21.56 -13.66
C LEU A 194 6.97 20.38 -14.62
N SER A 195 7.71 19.28 -14.42
CA SER A 195 7.62 18.07 -15.26
C SER A 195 6.50 17.11 -14.82
N GLY A 196 6.32 16.91 -13.52
CA GLY A 196 5.40 15.91 -12.96
C GLY A 196 4.04 16.45 -12.51
N GLY A 197 3.81 17.76 -12.60
CA GLY A 197 2.52 18.40 -12.30
C GLY A 197 1.97 18.06 -10.92
N LYS A 198 0.67 17.80 -10.82
CA LYS A 198 0.02 17.42 -9.55
C LYS A 198 0.53 16.12 -8.96
N LYS A 199 0.96 15.14 -9.77
CA LYS A 199 1.57 13.90 -9.26
C LYS A 199 2.85 14.23 -8.46
N ALA A 200 3.68 15.15 -8.96
CA ALA A 200 4.85 15.62 -8.22
C ALA A 200 4.49 16.32 -6.91
N VAL A 201 3.43 17.15 -6.91
CA VAL A 201 2.94 17.82 -5.69
C VAL A 201 2.53 16.80 -4.62
N LEU A 202 1.80 15.74 -5.01
CA LEU A 202 1.38 14.67 -4.10
C LEU A 202 2.56 13.86 -3.56
N ALA A 203 3.56 13.56 -4.40
CA ALA A 203 4.76 12.87 -3.96
C ALA A 203 5.56 13.70 -2.94
N LEU A 204 5.74 14.99 -3.20
CA LEU A 204 6.49 15.91 -2.32
C LEU A 204 5.75 16.22 -1.00
N ALA A 205 4.42 16.11 -0.98
CA ALA A 205 3.62 16.25 0.23
C ALA A 205 3.84 15.08 1.21
N ALA A 206 4.26 13.90 0.74
CA ALA A 206 4.49 12.73 1.59
C ALA A 206 5.65 12.92 2.59
N LYS A 207 5.61 12.17 3.70
CA LYS A 207 6.59 12.32 4.80
C LYS A 207 7.94 11.72 4.39
N GLY A 208 9.02 12.49 4.58
CA GLY A 208 10.36 12.03 4.25
C GLY A 208 10.70 11.94 2.77
N VAL A 209 9.77 12.32 1.88
CA VAL A 209 10.03 12.42 0.44
C VAL A 209 10.66 13.78 0.13
N GLY A 210 11.91 13.77 -0.33
CA GLY A 210 12.63 14.93 -0.86
C GLY A 210 12.71 14.91 -2.40
N PRO A 211 13.37 15.90 -3.03
CA PRO A 211 13.46 16.01 -4.50
C PRO A 211 14.02 14.76 -5.18
N GLU A 212 15.07 14.16 -4.62
CA GLU A 212 15.71 12.95 -5.19
C GLU A 212 14.76 11.75 -5.19
N ILE A 213 14.04 11.54 -4.08
CA ILE A 213 13.09 10.43 -3.93
C ILE A 213 11.85 10.68 -4.80
N ALA A 214 11.35 11.91 -4.85
CA ALA A 214 10.21 12.28 -5.69
C ALA A 214 10.52 12.06 -7.18
N SER A 215 11.72 12.46 -7.64
CA SER A 215 12.16 12.21 -9.01
C SER A 215 12.18 10.71 -9.34
N ARG A 216 12.69 9.87 -8.42
CA ARG A 216 12.68 8.42 -8.58
C ARG A 216 11.27 7.84 -8.69
N ILE A 217 10.34 8.28 -7.83
CA ILE A 217 8.95 7.80 -7.85
C ILE A 217 8.26 8.17 -9.17
N LEU A 218 8.50 9.38 -9.67
CA LEU A 218 7.90 9.85 -10.92
C LEU A 218 8.50 9.16 -12.16
N ALA A 219 9.75 8.71 -12.10
CA ALA A 219 10.41 7.99 -13.18
C ALA A 219 9.81 6.58 -13.42
N THR A 220 9.18 5.96 -12.42
CA THR A 220 8.66 4.59 -12.50
C THR A 220 7.39 4.46 -13.36
N LEU A 221 6.84 5.56 -13.92
CA LEU A 221 5.66 5.56 -14.83
C LEU A 221 4.40 4.86 -14.24
N THR A 222 4.29 4.76 -12.92
CA THR A 222 3.17 4.10 -12.26
C THR A 222 1.92 4.99 -12.19
N GLU A 223 0.75 4.40 -12.44
CA GLU A 223 -0.54 5.10 -12.39
C GLU A 223 -1.43 4.59 -11.25
N GLY A 224 -2.34 5.44 -10.79
CA GLY A 224 -3.33 5.11 -9.77
C GLY A 224 -2.70 4.61 -8.47
N ASP A 225 -3.12 3.42 -8.04
CA ASP A 225 -2.72 2.84 -6.74
C ASP A 225 -1.24 2.42 -6.70
N ALA A 226 -0.64 2.11 -7.85
CA ALA A 226 0.78 1.77 -7.94
C ALA A 226 1.67 2.96 -7.59
N PHE A 227 1.26 4.19 -7.91
CA PHE A 227 1.96 5.41 -7.52
C PHE A 227 1.95 5.61 -6.00
N PHE A 228 0.80 5.42 -5.35
CA PHE A 228 0.70 5.52 -3.90
C PHE A 228 1.45 4.41 -3.17
N SER A 229 1.56 3.22 -3.78
CA SER A 229 2.38 2.12 -3.26
C SER A 229 3.87 2.49 -3.22
N GLU A 230 4.39 3.13 -4.27
CA GLU A 230 5.79 3.62 -4.29
C GLU A 230 6.03 4.72 -3.23
N ILE A 231 5.07 5.62 -3.03
CA ILE A 231 5.14 6.59 -1.93
C ILE A 231 5.18 5.87 -0.57
N LEU A 232 4.34 4.85 -0.36
CA LEU A 232 4.31 4.10 0.88
C LEU A 232 5.66 3.41 1.17
N LYS A 233 6.29 2.83 0.14
CA LYS A 233 7.65 2.25 0.24
C LYS A 233 8.68 3.30 0.63
N ALA A 234 8.61 4.49 0.02
CA ALA A 234 9.51 5.60 0.35
C ALA A 234 9.34 6.07 1.81
N GLU A 235 8.11 6.20 2.30
CA GLU A 235 7.86 6.57 3.71
C GLU A 235 8.38 5.50 4.68
N ARG A 236 8.15 4.21 4.41
CA ARG A 236 8.70 3.12 5.25
C ARG A 236 10.22 3.18 5.31
N ASN A 237 10.88 3.41 4.17
CA ASN A 237 12.33 3.55 4.11
C ASN A 237 12.83 4.73 4.94
N TYR A 238 12.15 5.88 4.86
CA TYR A 238 12.49 7.06 5.65
C TYR A 238 12.32 6.82 7.16
N ILE A 239 11.23 6.19 7.59
CA ILE A 239 11.02 5.85 9.00
C ILE A 239 12.11 4.89 9.51
N ARG A 240 12.48 3.91 8.67
CA ARG A 240 13.52 2.93 9.01
C ARG A 240 14.90 3.58 9.17
N THR A 241 15.28 4.51 8.30
CA THR A 241 16.60 5.16 8.35
C THR A 241 16.68 6.30 9.37
N ARG A 242 15.57 6.98 9.68
CA ARG A 242 15.53 8.07 10.65
C ARG A 242 15.84 7.64 12.09
N LYS A 243 15.69 6.35 12.44
CA LYS A 243 16.05 5.85 13.78
C LYS A 243 17.56 5.85 14.07
N TYR A 244 18.40 6.09 13.06
CA TYR A 244 19.86 6.00 13.14
C TYR A 244 20.57 7.34 12.91
N TRP A 245 19.83 8.45 12.87
CA TRP A 245 20.27 9.85 12.73
C TRP A 245 19.45 10.73 13.68
#